data_AF-A0A9N9IBY6-F1
#
_entry.id   AF-A0A9N9IBY6-F1
#
_cell.length_a   1.000
_cell.length_b   1.000
_cell.length_c   1.000
_cell.angle_alpha   90.00
_cell.angle_beta   90.00
_cell.angle_gamma   90.00
#
_symmetry.space_group_name_H-M   'P 1'
#
loop_
_entity.id
_entity.type
_entity.pdbx_description
1 polymer ?
#
loop_
_entity_poly.entity_id
_entity_poly.type
_entity_poly.pdbx_seq_one_letter_code
_entity_poly.pdbx_strand_id
1 'polypeptide(L)'
;VAQNFVDDLSPEVLGYAGLIYEHTLGEEKYTFVEEVKNPKSITILVKGPNSHIIAQNNDAIRDGLRAIKNAIEDKCIVPGAGAFQVGLSAHLNKFKSSVKGRAKMGVQAFADTMLIIPKVLSQNGGFDAQDTIVAL
;
A
#
# COMPACT_ATOMS: atom_id res chain seq x y z
N VAL A 1 18.02 -19.58 19.59
CA VAL A 1 18.98 -20.41 18.82
C VAL A 1 18.15 -21.48 18.13
N ALA A 2 18.30 -21.66 16.81
CA ALA A 2 17.62 -22.75 16.13
C ALA A 2 18.30 -24.06 16.56
N GLN A 3 17.51 -25.02 17.06
CA GLN A 3 18.02 -26.33 17.46
C GLN A 3 17.71 -27.35 16.37
N ASN A 4 18.72 -28.15 16.01
CA ASN A 4 18.62 -29.16 14.95
C ASN A 4 18.63 -30.60 15.48
N PHE A 5 18.97 -30.80 16.76
CA PHE A 5 19.00 -32.10 17.42
C PHE A 5 18.07 -32.11 18.63
N VAL A 6 17.42 -33.25 18.88
CA VAL A 6 16.44 -33.39 19.97
C VAL A 6 17.14 -33.34 21.33
N ASP A 7 18.37 -33.84 21.41
CA ASP A 7 19.14 -33.86 22.66
C ASP A 7 19.59 -32.45 23.12
N ASP A 8 19.57 -31.47 22.21
CA ASP A 8 19.94 -30.07 22.48
C ASP A 8 18.73 -29.20 22.91
N LEU A 9 17.57 -29.80 23.17
CA LEU A 9 16.37 -29.10 23.66
C LEU A 9 16.52 -28.72 25.14
N SER A 10 16.62 -27.42 25.39
CA SER A 10 16.52 -26.84 26.73
C SER A 10 15.21 -26.05 26.91
N PRO A 11 14.71 -25.86 28.15
CA PRO A 11 13.53 -25.03 28.41
C PRO A 11 13.66 -23.58 27.88
N GLU A 12 14.90 -23.09 27.74
CA GLU A 12 15.21 -21.75 27.26
C GLU A 12 14.94 -21.57 25.75
N VAL A 13 14.93 -22.66 24.97
CA VAL A 13 14.62 -22.59 23.53
C VAL A 13 13.12 -22.71 23.23
N LEU A 14 12.29 -23.05 24.23
CA LEU A 14 10.86 -23.24 24.05
C LEU A 14 10.13 -21.89 24.04
N GLY A 15 9.21 -21.74 23.07
CA GLY A 15 8.30 -20.59 22.99
C GLY A 15 7.11 -20.70 23.94
N TYR A 16 6.29 -19.66 23.98
CA TYR A 16 5.04 -19.63 24.74
C TYR A 16 3.86 -19.25 23.83
N ALA A 17 2.77 -20.01 23.94
CA ALA A 17 1.46 -19.70 23.38
C ALA A 17 0.39 -20.00 24.43
N GLY A 18 -0.53 -19.06 24.64
CA GLY A 18 -1.62 -19.22 25.61
C GLY A 18 -2.76 -20.11 25.10
N LEU A 19 -3.01 -20.09 23.78
CA LEU A 19 -4.08 -20.84 23.15
C LEU A 19 -3.55 -21.58 21.91
N ILE A 20 -3.76 -22.89 21.87
CA ILE A 20 -3.48 -23.71 20.70
C ILE A 20 -4.71 -24.56 20.43
N TYR A 21 -5.24 -24.47 19.21
CA TYR A 21 -6.36 -25.30 18.79
C TYR A 21 -6.25 -25.65 17.32
N GLU A 22 -6.87 -26.77 16.96
CA GLU A 22 -7.00 -27.19 15.58
C GLU A 22 -8.40 -26.85 15.07
N HIS A 23 -8.47 -26.33 13.85
CA HIS A 23 -9.73 -26.01 13.21
C HIS A 23 -9.71 -26.47 11.76
N THR A 24 -10.68 -27.31 11.39
CA THR A 24 -10.84 -27.81 10.03
C THR A 24 -11.59 -26.81 9.19
N LEU A 25 -11.00 -26.41 8.07
CA LEU A 25 -11.56 -25.46 7.12
C LEU A 25 -11.64 -26.13 5.75
N GLY A 26 -12.85 -26.50 5.35
CA GLY A 26 -13.06 -27.34 4.18
C GLY A 26 -12.50 -28.74 4.43
N GLU A 27 -11.57 -29.18 3.59
CA GLU A 27 -10.93 -30.50 3.70
C GLU A 27 -9.58 -30.43 4.44
N GLU A 28 -9.09 -29.24 4.78
CA GLU A 28 -7.79 -29.02 5.38
C GLU A 28 -7.90 -28.70 6.88
N LYS A 29 -6.95 -29.22 7.66
CA LYS A 29 -6.81 -28.93 9.09
C LYS A 29 -5.73 -27.89 9.31
N TYR A 30 -6.08 -26.85 10.06
CA TYR A 30 -5.18 -25.77 10.43
C TYR A 30 -4.96 -25.76 11.94
N THR A 31 -3.71 -25.63 12.37
CA THR A 31 -3.38 -25.38 13.78
C THR A 31 -3.20 -23.89 14.00
N PHE A 32 -4.00 -23.32 14.88
CA PHE A 32 -3.92 -21.93 15.30
C PHE A 32 -3.12 -21.85 16.59
N VAL A 33 -2.13 -20.95 16.60
CA VAL A 33 -1.27 -20.66 17.74
C VAL A 33 -1.46 -19.20 18.11
N GLU A 34 -2.18 -18.96 19.21
CA GLU A 34 -2.63 -17.64 19.64
C GLU A 34 -2.10 -17.30 21.05
N GLU A 35 -2.30 -16.06 21.47
CA GLU A 35 -1.85 -15.53 22.78
C GLU A 35 -0.33 -15.69 23.02
N VAL A 36 0.47 -15.36 22.00
CA VAL A 36 1.94 -15.35 22.10
C VAL A 36 2.42 -14.09 22.84
N LYS A 37 3.33 -14.22 23.80
CA LYS A 37 3.78 -13.11 24.68
C LYS A 37 4.45 -11.92 23.96
N ASN A 38 5.10 -12.15 22.83
CA ASN A 38 5.75 -11.10 22.02
C ASN A 38 5.75 -11.49 20.54
N PRO A 39 4.62 -11.35 19.83
CA PRO A 39 4.50 -11.78 18.46
C PRO A 39 5.27 -10.80 17.55
N LYS A 40 6.49 -11.18 17.16
CA LYS A 40 7.25 -10.49 16.09
C LYS A 40 6.79 -10.88 14.69
N SER A 41 5.96 -11.92 14.59
CA SER A 41 5.37 -12.43 13.37
C SER A 41 3.90 -12.73 13.64
N ILE A 42 3.04 -12.35 12.72
CA ILE A 42 1.60 -12.62 12.74
C ILE A 42 1.20 -13.20 11.39
N THR A 43 0.12 -13.98 11.38
CA THR A 43 -0.43 -14.59 10.17
C THR A 43 -1.84 -14.06 9.96
N ILE A 44 -2.13 -13.61 8.74
CA ILE A 44 -3.49 -13.24 8.32
C ILE A 44 -4.01 -14.35 7.41
N LEU A 45 -5.05 -15.07 7.86
CA LEU A 45 -5.68 -16.11 7.06
C LEU A 45 -6.75 -15.49 6.14
N VAL A 46 -6.52 -15.53 4.83
CA VAL A 46 -7.44 -15.03 3.81
C VAL A 46 -8.24 -16.18 3.22
N LYS A 47 -9.56 -16.08 3.22
CA LYS A 47 -10.47 -17.03 2.56
C LYS A 47 -11.16 -16.35 1.37
N GLY A 48 -11.42 -17.12 0.32
CA GLY A 48 -12.12 -16.61 -0.86
C GLY A 48 -12.76 -17.74 -1.68
N PRO A 49 -13.69 -17.41 -2.58
CA PRO A 49 -14.46 -18.40 -3.34
C PRO A 49 -13.64 -19.10 -4.44
N ASN A 50 -12.54 -18.50 -4.88
CA ASN A 50 -11.62 -19.09 -5.86
C ASN A 50 -10.20 -18.53 -5.65
N SER A 51 -9.20 -19.21 -6.22
CA SER A 51 -7.78 -18.87 -6.09
C SER A 51 -7.44 -17.47 -6.62
N HIS A 52 -8.14 -17.00 -7.66
CA HIS A 52 -7.92 -15.69 -8.24
C HIS A 52 -8.28 -14.56 -7.27
N ILE A 53 -9.46 -14.63 -6.64
CA ILE A 53 -9.89 -13.65 -5.63
C ILE A 53 -8.99 -13.69 -4.40
N ILE A 54 -8.56 -14.88 -3.98
CA ILE A 54 -7.62 -15.02 -2.85
C ILE A 54 -6.30 -14.31 -3.17
N ALA A 55 -5.75 -14.50 -4.38
CA ALA A 55 -4.53 -13.83 -4.81
C ALA A 55 -4.69 -12.29 -4.83
N GLN A 56 -5.79 -11.79 -5.39
CA GLN A 56 -6.08 -10.34 -5.40
C GLN A 56 -6.20 -9.76 -3.99
N ASN A 57 -6.88 -10.45 -3.08
CA ASN A 57 -6.99 -10.02 -1.69
C ASN A 57 -5.64 -10.02 -0.98
N ASN A 58 -4.81 -11.05 -1.23
CA ASN A 58 -3.47 -11.13 -0.67
C ASN A 58 -2.58 -9.96 -1.15
N ASP A 59 -2.63 -9.65 -2.44
CA ASP A 59 -1.90 -8.51 -3.01
C ASP A 59 -2.38 -7.18 -2.41
N ALA A 60 -3.70 -6.98 -2.28
CA ALA A 60 -4.27 -5.79 -1.67
C ALA A 60 -3.85 -5.61 -0.20
N ILE A 61 -3.86 -6.69 0.60
CA ILE A 61 -3.40 -6.65 1.99
C ILE A 61 -1.91 -6.31 2.04
N ARG A 62 -1.10 -6.93 1.16
CA ARG A 62 0.35 -6.68 1.10
C ARG A 62 0.67 -5.22 0.76
N ASP A 63 -0.04 -4.65 -0.22
CA ASP A 63 0.14 -3.25 -0.61
C ASP A 63 -0.31 -2.29 0.49
N GLY A 64 -1.41 -2.59 1.17
CA GLY A 64 -1.87 -1.82 2.33
C GLY A 64 -0.85 -1.83 3.48
N LEU A 65 -0.32 -2.99 3.84
CA LEU A 65 0.71 -3.12 4.87
C LEU A 65 1.99 -2.36 4.51
N ARG A 66 2.39 -2.39 3.22
CA ARG A 66 3.52 -1.62 2.73
C ARG A 66 3.28 -0.11 2.83
N ALA A 67 2.08 0.36 2.49
CA ALA A 67 1.73 1.78 2.62
C ALA A 67 1.78 2.25 4.08
N ILE A 68 1.26 1.45 5.02
CA ILE A 68 1.32 1.76 6.46
C ILE A 68 2.77 1.79 6.94
N LYS A 69 3.60 0.82 6.53
CA LYS A 69 5.03 0.80 6.86
C LYS A 69 5.71 2.10 6.43
N ASN A 70 5.52 2.49 5.16
CA ASN A 70 6.13 3.70 4.62
C ASN A 70 5.63 4.95 5.38
N ALA A 71 4.34 5.03 5.71
CA ALA A 71 3.80 6.16 6.49
C ALA A 71 4.43 6.27 7.89
N ILE A 72 4.69 5.14 8.56
CA ILE A 72 5.36 5.12 9.87
C ILE A 72 6.83 5.54 9.75
N GLU A 73 7.53 5.09 8.70
CA GLU A 73 8.94 5.40 8.46
C GLU A 73 9.15 6.86 8.03
N ASP A 74 8.37 7.35 7.05
CA ASP A 74 8.53 8.67 6.44
C ASP A 74 7.92 9.80 7.27
N LYS A 75 6.97 9.48 8.17
CA LYS A 75 6.25 10.43 9.04
C LYS A 75 5.58 11.60 8.32
N CYS A 76 5.34 11.46 7.02
CA CYS A 76 4.67 12.45 6.19
C CYS A 76 3.74 11.74 5.20
N ILE A 77 2.69 12.46 4.79
CA ILE A 77 1.71 11.97 3.82
C ILE A 77 1.42 13.08 2.82
N VAL A 78 1.08 12.69 1.59
CA VAL A 78 0.73 13.60 0.50
C VAL A 78 -0.70 13.30 0.06
N PRO A 79 -1.54 14.32 -0.23
CA PRO A 79 -2.88 14.09 -0.72
C PRO A 79 -2.86 13.39 -2.08
N GLY A 80 -3.55 12.25 -2.17
CA GLY A 80 -3.64 11.41 -3.37
C GLY A 80 -4.69 11.88 -4.37
N ALA A 81 -5.19 10.95 -5.19
CA ALA A 81 -6.28 11.17 -6.16
C ALA A 81 -6.08 12.35 -7.12
N GLY A 82 -4.83 12.64 -7.50
CA GLY A 82 -4.51 13.74 -8.42
C GLY A 82 -4.31 15.10 -7.73
N ALA A 83 -4.61 15.24 -6.43
CA ALA A 83 -4.50 16.52 -5.71
C ALA A 83 -3.06 17.06 -5.70
N PHE A 84 -2.07 16.20 -5.46
CA PHE A 84 -0.67 16.57 -5.56
C PHE A 84 -0.30 17.08 -6.95
N GLN A 85 -0.75 16.40 -8.00
CA GLN A 85 -0.46 16.74 -9.39
C GLN A 85 -1.07 18.08 -9.80
N VAL A 86 -2.31 18.37 -9.37
CA VAL A 86 -2.96 19.66 -9.58
C VAL A 86 -2.20 20.77 -8.85
N GLY A 87 -1.87 20.56 -7.57
CA GLY A 87 -1.08 21.51 -6.79
C GLY A 87 0.30 21.80 -7.40
N LEU A 88 0.97 20.75 -7.90
CA LEU A 88 2.25 20.86 -8.61
C LEU A 88 2.11 21.65 -9.90
N SER A 89 1.09 21.36 -10.72
CA SER A 89 0.81 22.11 -11.95
C SER A 89 0.56 23.59 -11.69
N ALA A 90 -0.26 23.91 -10.67
CA ALA A 90 -0.54 25.28 -10.26
C ALA A 90 0.74 26.00 -9.77
N HIS A 91 1.59 25.32 -9.00
CA HIS A 91 2.86 25.86 -8.54
C HIS A 91 3.82 26.14 -9.71
N LEU A 92 3.97 25.18 -10.63
CA LEU A 92 4.84 25.32 -11.81
C LEU A 92 4.35 26.44 -12.75
N ASN A 93 3.05 26.62 -12.89
CA ASN A 93 2.46 27.71 -13.67
C ASN A 93 2.79 29.09 -13.08
N LYS A 94 2.87 29.21 -11.75
CA LYS A 94 3.36 30.43 -11.08
C LYS A 94 4.87 30.60 -11.25
N PHE A 95 5.63 29.53 -11.05
CA PHE A 95 7.09 29.51 -11.21
C PHE A 95 7.54 29.88 -12.63
N LYS A 96 6.76 29.49 -13.65
CA LYS A 96 6.99 29.80 -15.07
C LYS A 96 7.31 31.28 -15.33
N SER A 97 6.72 32.21 -14.59
CA SER A 97 6.96 33.65 -14.74
C SER A 97 8.39 34.07 -14.34
N SER A 98 9.05 33.31 -13.48
CA SER A 98 10.45 33.54 -13.08
C SER A 98 11.46 33.03 -14.12
N VAL A 99 11.03 32.14 -15.02
CA VAL A 99 11.91 31.47 -16.00
C VAL A 99 11.92 32.23 -17.32
N LYS A 100 13.12 32.48 -17.85
CA LYS A 100 13.32 33.20 -19.12
C LYS A 100 13.72 32.24 -20.26
N GLY A 101 13.40 32.65 -21.48
CA GLY A 101 13.78 31.92 -22.69
C GLY A 101 13.05 30.59 -22.89
N ARG A 102 13.66 29.68 -23.64
CA ARG A 102 13.05 28.39 -24.05
C ARG A 102 12.63 27.49 -22.89
N ALA A 103 13.31 27.58 -21.75
CA ALA A 103 12.97 26.81 -20.56
C ALA A 103 11.54 27.07 -20.05
N LYS A 104 10.99 28.26 -20.31
CA LYS A 104 9.60 28.60 -19.94
C LYS A 104 8.58 27.67 -20.59
N MET A 105 8.81 27.26 -21.84
CA MET A 105 7.94 26.33 -22.56
C MET A 105 8.07 24.91 -21.99
N GLY A 106 9.27 24.52 -21.55
CA GLY A 106 9.49 23.23 -20.88
C GLY A 106 8.74 23.13 -19.55
N VAL A 107 8.80 24.18 -18.72
CA VAL A 107 8.06 24.24 -17.45
C VAL A 107 6.55 24.14 -17.69
N GLN A 108 6.03 24.85 -18.70
CA GLN A 108 4.62 24.77 -19.08
C GLN A 108 4.23 23.34 -19.49
N ALA A 109 4.98 22.74 -20.42
CA ALA A 109 4.68 21.41 -20.91
C ALA A 109 4.69 20.35 -19.79
N PHE A 110 5.62 20.48 -18.84
CA PHE A 110 5.69 19.59 -17.68
C PHE A 110 4.50 19.80 -16.73
N ALA A 111 4.12 21.05 -16.46
CA ALA A 111 2.94 21.37 -15.65
C ALA A 111 1.65 20.80 -16.26
N ASP A 112 1.50 20.89 -17.57
CA ASP A 112 0.33 20.38 -18.29
C ASP A 112 0.32 18.84 -18.32
N THR A 113 1.49 18.21 -18.43
CA THR A 113 1.63 16.75 -18.42
C THR A 113 1.20 16.17 -17.08
N MET A 114 1.48 16.84 -15.96
CA MET A 114 1.07 16.36 -14.64
C MET A 114 -0.46 16.22 -14.49
N LEU A 115 -1.24 16.99 -15.24
CA LEU A 115 -2.71 16.90 -15.24
C LEU A 115 -3.24 15.62 -15.93
N ILE A 116 -2.39 14.81 -16.57
CA ILE A 116 -2.84 13.54 -17.18
C ILE A 116 -3.40 12.57 -16.13
N ILE A 117 -2.81 12.53 -14.94
CA ILE A 117 -3.22 11.62 -13.87
C ILE A 117 -4.66 11.92 -13.42
N PRO A 118 -5.02 13.15 -12.99
CA PRO A 118 -6.40 13.46 -12.64
C PRO A 118 -7.37 13.33 -13.82
N LYS A 119 -6.95 13.63 -15.05
CA LYS A 119 -7.78 13.41 -16.26
C LYS A 119 -8.13 11.95 -16.47
N VAL A 120 -7.16 11.04 -16.38
CA VAL A 120 -7.40 9.61 -16.54
C VAL A 120 -8.25 9.06 -15.40
N LEU A 121 -8.03 9.53 -14.16
CA LEU A 121 -8.87 9.16 -13.02
C LEU A 121 -10.33 9.61 -13.23
N SER A 122 -10.55 10.83 -13.72
CA SER A 122 -11.87 11.35 -14.09
C SER A 122 -12.55 10.48 -15.15
N GLN A 123 -11.83 10.15 -16.23
CA GLN A 123 -12.36 9.32 -17.32
C GLN A 123 -12.75 7.92 -16.83
N ASN A 124 -11.89 7.28 -16.03
CA ASN A 124 -12.17 5.98 -15.44
C ASN A 124 -13.35 6.03 -14.46
N GLY A 125 -13.60 7.18 -13.84
CA GLY A 125 -14.77 7.44 -13.01
C GLY A 125 -16.05 7.78 -13.79
N GLY A 126 -15.99 7.90 -15.11
CA GLY A 126 -17.13 8.28 -15.96
C GLY A 126 -17.43 9.77 -16.00
N PHE A 127 -16.55 10.62 -15.50
CA PHE A 127 -16.67 12.08 -15.53
C PHE A 127 -16.00 12.68 -16.77
N ASP A 128 -16.50 13.83 -17.23
CA ASP A 128 -15.81 14.60 -18.27
C ASP A 128 -14.48 15.15 -17.74
N ALA A 129 -13.40 14.83 -18.45
CA ALA A 129 -12.05 15.16 -18.04
C ALA A 129 -11.73 16.65 -18.11
N GLN A 130 -12.39 17.41 -19.00
CA GLN A 130 -12.19 18.84 -19.11
C GLN A 130 -12.93 19.56 -17.99
N ASP A 131 -14.20 19.23 -17.79
CA ASP A 131 -15.01 19.82 -16.71
C ASP A 131 -14.40 19.57 -15.34
N THR A 132 -13.92 18.35 -15.10
CA THR A 132 -13.28 17.97 -13.84
C THR A 132 -12.00 18.76 -13.59
N ILE A 133 -11.18 18.98 -14.62
CA ILE A 133 -9.93 19.76 -14.47
C ILE A 133 -10.21 21.24 -14.29
N VAL A 134 -11.26 21.77 -14.92
CA VAL A 134 -11.66 23.18 -14.73
C VAL A 134 -12.21 23.42 -13.32
N ALA A 135 -12.85 22.40 -12.72
CA ALA A 135 -13.40 22.48 -11.38
C ALA A 135 -12.34 22.38 -10.25
N LEU A 136 -11.12 21.91 -10.56
CA LEU A 136 -10.02 21.68 -9.61
C LEU A 136 -9.03 22.86 -9.55
#